data_AF-A0A7Y3AMN4-F1
#
_entry.id   AF-A0A7Y3AMN4-F1
#
_cell.length_a   1.000
_cell.length_b   1.000
_cell.length_c   1.000
_cell.angle_alpha   90.00
_cell.angle_beta   90.00
_cell.angle_gamma   90.00
#
_symmetry.space_group_name_H-M   'P 1'
#
loop_
_entity.id
_entity.type
_entity.pdbx_description
1 polymer ?
#
loop_
_entity_poly.entity_id
_entity_poly.type
_entity_poly.pdbx_seq_one_letter_code
_entity_poly.pdbx_strand_id
1 'polypeptide(L)'
;MRPSKRRYHLTFIFLAALFFQPLSALGADAPEWVKIKEQWGQLLFCKRIYTMPEVRPRLYSFDTEACDKAEQVIVDVVGRYTVQQQNQLRNQAEQHAVKLSYNTSEPYHSVPACREYCNELATVQEQRND
;
A
#
# COMPACT_ATOMS: atom_id res chain seq x y z
N MET A 1 49.35 16.60 -36.49
CA MET A 1 48.96 15.92 -35.23
C MET A 1 47.45 16.03 -35.04
N ARG A 2 46.81 14.89 -34.72
CA ARG A 2 45.38 14.67 -34.40
C ARG A 2 44.86 15.55 -33.22
N PRO A 3 43.55 15.54 -32.87
CA PRO A 3 42.36 15.50 -33.73
C PRO A 3 41.25 16.50 -33.29
N SER A 4 40.31 16.67 -34.22
CA SER A 4 38.92 17.11 -34.09
C SER A 4 38.25 16.84 -32.73
N LYS A 5 37.94 17.93 -31.99
CA LYS A 5 37.14 17.92 -30.74
C LYS A 5 35.75 18.54 -30.98
N ARG A 6 34.89 17.90 -31.78
CA ARG A 6 33.48 18.34 -31.93
C ARG A 6 32.48 17.19 -32.09
N ARG A 7 32.71 16.04 -31.45
CA ARG A 7 31.82 14.87 -31.59
C ARG A 7 31.30 14.24 -30.29
N TYR A 8 31.48 14.88 -29.13
CA TYR A 8 31.08 14.26 -27.85
C TYR A 8 29.92 14.94 -27.10
N HIS A 9 29.42 16.09 -27.56
CA HIS A 9 28.30 16.75 -26.86
C HIS A 9 26.91 16.33 -27.31
N LEU A 10 26.77 15.71 -28.49
CA LEU A 10 25.46 15.26 -28.99
C LEU A 10 25.09 13.84 -28.55
N THR A 11 26.06 13.02 -28.12
CA THR A 11 25.81 11.64 -27.70
C THR A 11 25.33 11.53 -26.25
N PHE A 12 25.57 12.54 -25.42
CA PHE A 12 25.16 12.51 -24.01
C PHE A 12 23.66 12.83 -23.82
N ILE A 13 23.04 13.54 -24.76
CA ILE A 13 21.61 13.88 -24.70
C ILE A 13 20.75 12.65 -25.06
N PHE A 14 21.24 11.77 -25.94
CA PHE A 14 20.51 10.57 -26.35
C PHE A 14 20.45 9.48 -25.25
N LEU A 15 21.43 9.42 -24.35
CA LEU A 15 21.39 8.45 -23.24
C LEU A 15 20.46 8.87 -22.09
N ALA A 16 20.21 10.17 -21.91
CA ALA A 16 19.28 10.67 -20.89
C ALA A 16 17.80 10.49 -21.30
N ALA A 17 17.53 10.40 -22.60
CA ALA A 17 16.18 10.18 -23.11
C ALA A 17 15.67 8.73 -22.94
N LEU A 18 16.57 7.76 -22.74
CA LEU A 18 16.19 6.35 -22.53
C LEU A 18 15.71 6.06 -21.09
N PHE A 19 15.89 6.98 -20.15
CA PHE A 19 15.40 6.85 -18.77
C PHE A 19 14.12 7.65 -18.49
N PHE A 20 13.65 8.47 -19.43
CA PHE A 20 12.30 9.04 -19.38
C PHE A 20 11.33 8.07 -20.06
N GLN A 21 11.13 6.90 -19.45
CA GLN A 21 9.88 6.21 -19.68
C GLN A 21 8.78 7.10 -19.11
N PRO A 22 7.74 7.47 -19.89
CA PRO A 22 6.59 8.12 -19.31
C PRO A 22 5.99 7.14 -18.30
N LEU A 23 5.98 7.52 -17.01
CA LEU A 23 5.17 6.87 -15.98
C LEU A 23 3.65 6.90 -16.30
N SER A 24 3.27 7.41 -17.48
CA SER A 24 1.92 7.55 -17.98
C SER A 24 1.30 6.25 -18.51
N ALA A 25 1.90 5.08 -18.24
CA ALA A 25 1.33 3.77 -18.54
C ALA A 25 0.71 3.07 -17.31
N LEU A 26 0.37 3.79 -16.25
CA LEU A 26 -0.79 3.43 -15.43
C LEU A 26 -2.01 3.89 -16.25
N GLY A 27 -2.47 3.15 -17.26
CA GLY A 27 -3.17 1.89 -17.06
C GLY A 27 -4.53 2.22 -16.46
N ALA A 28 -5.63 1.82 -17.09
CA ALA A 28 -7.00 2.16 -16.70
C ALA A 28 -7.36 1.88 -15.21
N ASP A 29 -6.49 1.18 -14.50
CA ASP A 29 -6.59 0.78 -13.10
C ASP A 29 -5.95 1.78 -12.12
N ALA A 30 -5.43 2.93 -12.56
CA ALA A 30 -4.79 3.91 -11.66
C ALA A 30 -5.67 4.33 -10.45
N PRO A 31 -6.99 4.57 -10.62
CA PRO A 31 -7.87 4.86 -9.48
C PRO A 31 -8.03 3.67 -8.53
N GLU A 32 -8.11 2.45 -9.07
CA GLU A 32 -8.23 1.22 -8.29
C GLU A 32 -6.93 0.91 -7.53
N TRP A 33 -5.78 1.10 -8.18
CA TRP A 33 -4.45 0.93 -7.59
C TRP A 33 -4.24 1.83 -6.37
N VAL A 34 -4.60 3.12 -6.48
CA VAL A 34 -4.47 4.08 -5.38
C VAL A 34 -5.34 3.66 -4.21
N LYS A 35 -6.59 3.26 -4.49
CA LYS A 35 -7.54 2.79 -3.48
C LYS A 35 -7.04 1.53 -2.77
N ILE A 36 -6.59 0.51 -3.51
CA ILE A 36 -6.06 -0.73 -2.94
C ILE A 36 -4.85 -0.45 -2.05
N LYS A 37 -3.92 0.37 -2.52
CA LYS A 37 -2.74 0.79 -1.75
C LYS A 37 -3.14 1.45 -0.42
N GLU A 38 -4.12 2.35 -0.44
CA GLU A 38 -4.60 3.04 0.78
C GLU A 38 -5.31 2.10 1.73
N GLN A 39 -6.20 1.26 1.21
CA GLN A 39 -6.92 0.28 2.02
C GLN A 39 -5.97 -0.73 2.66
N TRP A 40 -5.04 -1.28 1.88
CA TRP A 40 -4.04 -2.20 2.40
C TRP A 40 -3.10 -1.51 3.41
N GLY A 41 -2.69 -0.27 3.15
CA GLY A 41 -1.86 0.49 4.08
C GLY A 41 -2.57 0.78 5.41
N GLN A 42 -3.86 1.13 5.36
CA GLN A 42 -4.69 1.31 6.55
C GLN A 42 -4.82 -0.01 7.34
N LEU A 43 -5.07 -1.13 6.64
CA LEU A 43 -5.14 -2.45 7.28
C LEU A 43 -3.83 -2.84 7.97
N LEU A 44 -2.68 -2.64 7.31
CA LEU A 44 -1.36 -2.92 7.87
C LEU A 44 -1.09 -2.05 9.11
N PHE A 45 -1.48 -0.77 9.06
CA PHE A 45 -1.43 0.11 10.23
C PHE A 45 -2.28 -0.43 11.38
N CYS A 46 -3.53 -0.80 11.11
CA CYS A 46 -4.43 -1.35 12.11
C CYS A 46 -3.87 -2.63 12.74
N LYS A 47 -3.40 -3.60 11.93
CA LYS A 47 -2.73 -4.81 12.43
C LYS A 47 -1.54 -4.46 13.34
N ARG A 48 -0.75 -3.45 12.99
CA ARG A 48 0.36 -2.98 13.83
C ARG A 48 -0.12 -2.45 15.18
N ILE A 49 -1.13 -1.57 15.19
CA ILE A 49 -1.73 -1.01 16.42
C ILE A 49 -2.16 -2.12 17.38
N TYR A 50 -2.75 -3.21 16.89
CA TYR A 50 -3.22 -4.31 17.74
C TYR A 50 -2.12 -5.22 18.29
N THR A 51 -0.98 -5.24 17.61
CA THR A 51 0.19 -5.98 18.10
C THR A 51 0.99 -5.20 19.15
N MET A 52 0.73 -3.89 19.32
CA MET A 52 1.46 -3.04 20.27
C MET A 52 1.16 -3.42 21.73
N PRO A 53 2.20 -3.66 22.57
CA PRO A 53 2.03 -4.01 23.97
C PRO A 53 1.23 -3.00 24.80
N GLU A 54 1.35 -1.71 24.50
CA GLU A 54 0.66 -0.61 25.17
C GLU A 54 -0.84 -0.55 24.83
N VAL A 55 -1.24 -1.12 23.70
CA VAL A 55 -2.63 -1.16 23.24
C VAL A 55 -3.34 -2.44 23.71
N ARG A 56 -2.61 -3.56 23.78
CA ARG A 56 -3.12 -4.90 24.14
C ARG A 56 -4.05 -4.92 25.37
N PRO A 57 -3.76 -4.22 26.49
CA PRO A 57 -4.62 -4.20 27.67
C PRO A 57 -5.97 -3.50 27.46
N ARG A 58 -6.22 -2.87 26.32
CA ARG A 58 -7.47 -2.15 26.00
C ARG A 58 -8.23 -2.78 24.83
N LEU A 59 -7.77 -3.93 24.34
CA LEU A 59 -8.37 -4.67 23.23
C LEU A 59 -9.56 -5.55 23.64
N TYR A 60 -10.11 -5.41 24.85
CA TYR A 60 -11.14 -6.31 25.42
C TYR A 60 -12.41 -6.52 24.56
N SER A 61 -12.62 -5.70 23.52
CA SER A 61 -13.73 -5.84 22.56
C SER A 61 -13.27 -5.79 21.11
N PHE A 62 -11.97 -5.96 20.87
CA PHE A 62 -11.40 -5.92 19.53
C PHE A 62 -11.42 -7.31 18.91
N ASP A 63 -12.18 -7.46 17.82
CA ASP A 63 -12.24 -8.69 17.06
C ASP A 63 -11.07 -8.75 16.07
N THR A 64 -10.02 -9.48 16.43
CA THR A 64 -8.87 -9.71 15.52
C THR A 64 -9.27 -10.54 14.30
N GLU A 65 -10.33 -11.36 14.40
CA GLU A 65 -10.83 -12.18 13.30
C GLU A 65 -11.33 -11.31 12.14
N ALA A 66 -11.98 -10.18 12.44
CA ALA A 66 -12.43 -9.24 11.44
C ALA A 66 -11.26 -8.66 10.62
N CYS A 67 -10.13 -8.33 11.26
CA CYS A 67 -8.96 -7.85 10.51
C CYS A 67 -8.29 -8.95 9.69
N ASP A 68 -8.31 -10.20 10.15
CA ASP A 68 -7.77 -11.32 9.37
C ASP A 68 -8.64 -11.60 8.13
N LYS A 69 -9.98 -11.50 8.26
CA LYS A 69 -10.90 -11.55 7.11
C LYS A 69 -10.69 -10.39 6.15
N ALA A 70 -10.51 -9.17 6.68
CA ALA A 70 -10.18 -7.99 5.89
C ALA A 70 -8.86 -8.16 5.10
N GLU A 71 -7.87 -8.84 5.68
CA GLU A 71 -6.63 -9.17 4.96
C GLU A 71 -6.88 -10.12 3.79
N GLN A 72 -7.70 -11.15 3.98
CA GLN A 72 -8.07 -12.06 2.90
C GLN A 72 -8.75 -11.31 1.73
N VAL A 73 -9.66 -10.38 2.02
CA VAL A 73 -10.29 -9.53 1.00
C VAL A 73 -9.26 -8.78 0.16
N ILE A 74 -8.28 -8.15 0.83
CA ILE A 74 -7.22 -7.41 0.14
C ILE A 74 -6.33 -8.34 -0.67
N VAL A 75 -5.97 -9.50 -0.12
CA VAL A 75 -5.18 -10.51 -0.84
C VAL A 75 -5.91 -11.02 -2.09
N ASP A 76 -7.22 -11.27 -2.00
CA ASP A 76 -8.04 -11.72 -3.13
C ASP A 76 -8.10 -10.67 -4.25
N VAL A 77 -8.20 -9.39 -3.88
CA VAL A 77 -8.18 -8.26 -4.83
C VAL A 77 -6.79 -8.12 -5.47
N VAL A 78 -5.73 -8.17 -4.65
CA VAL A 78 -4.35 -8.04 -5.11
C VAL A 78 -3.89 -9.24 -5.94
N GLY A 79 -4.49 -10.42 -5.72
CA GLY A 79 -4.19 -11.66 -6.46
C GLY A 79 -4.41 -11.56 -7.97
N ARG A 80 -5.16 -10.55 -8.44
CA ARG A 80 -5.41 -10.27 -9.86
C ARG A 80 -4.20 -9.65 -10.58
N TYR A 81 -3.24 -9.11 -9.84
CA TYR A 81 -2.04 -8.48 -10.40
C TYR A 81 -0.89 -9.48 -10.55
N THR A 82 0.10 -9.13 -11.38
CA THR A 82 1.35 -9.91 -11.47
C THR A 82 2.15 -9.84 -10.17
N VAL A 83 3.00 -10.85 -9.90
CA VAL A 83 3.84 -10.89 -8.68
C VAL A 83 4.67 -9.60 -8.48
N GLN A 84 5.20 -9.02 -9.57
CA GLN A 84 5.95 -7.76 -9.49
C GLN A 84 5.06 -6.59 -9.06
N GLN A 85 3.85 -6.49 -9.59
CA GLN A 85 2.88 -5.46 -9.21
C GLN A 85 2.38 -5.66 -7.78
N GLN A 86 2.14 -6.90 -7.35
CA GLN A 86 1.76 -7.22 -5.97
C GLN A 86 2.85 -6.75 -4.98
N ASN A 87 4.13 -7.04 -5.29
CA ASN A 87 5.25 -6.58 -4.49
C ASN A 87 5.34 -5.04 -4.45
N GLN A 88 5.08 -4.37 -5.58
CA GLN A 88 5.06 -2.92 -5.63
C GLN A 88 3.91 -2.33 -4.78
N LEU A 89 2.69 -2.88 -4.90
CA LEU A 89 1.54 -2.49 -4.09
C LEU A 89 1.82 -2.66 -2.61
N ARG A 90 2.37 -3.81 -2.22
CA ARG A 90 2.74 -4.11 -0.84
C ARG A 90 3.72 -3.08 -0.29
N ASN A 91 4.80 -2.81 -1.01
CA ASN A 91 5.80 -1.82 -0.58
C ASN A 91 5.18 -0.42 -0.41
N GLN A 92 4.28 -0.03 -1.31
CA GLN A 92 3.59 1.26 -1.22
C GLN A 92 2.58 1.31 -0.05
N ALA A 93 1.87 0.21 0.20
CA ALA A 93 0.97 0.06 1.33
C ALA A 93 1.73 0.10 2.67
N GLU A 94 2.87 -0.58 2.78
CA GLU A 94 3.75 -0.55 3.95
C GLU A 94 4.26 0.88 4.22
N GLN A 95 4.68 1.61 3.17
CA GLN A 95 5.05 3.02 3.30
C GLN A 95 3.88 3.89 3.76
N HIS A 96 2.66 3.62 3.30
CA HIS A 96 1.47 4.32 3.75
C HIS A 96 1.18 4.04 5.24
N ALA A 97 1.26 2.79 5.66
CA ALA A 97 1.08 2.38 7.06
C ALA A 97 2.09 3.06 8.00
N VAL A 98 3.35 3.19 7.56
CA VAL A 98 4.39 3.93 8.28
C VAL A 98 4.02 5.41 8.42
N LYS A 99 3.53 6.06 7.35
CA LYS A 99 3.07 7.46 7.43
C LYS A 99 1.91 7.64 8.41
N LEU A 100 0.94 6.73 8.40
CA LEU A 100 -0.17 6.74 9.37
C LEU A 100 0.34 6.61 10.82
N SER A 101 1.35 5.75 11.03
CA SER A 101 1.99 5.58 12.33
C SER A 101 2.64 6.87 12.83
N TYR A 102 3.35 7.61 11.97
CA TYR A 102 3.92 8.91 12.34
C TYR A 102 2.89 9.97 12.73
N ASN A 103 1.69 9.90 12.14
CA ASN A 103 0.61 10.82 12.44
C ASN A 103 -0.21 10.42 13.68
N THR A 104 0.10 9.27 14.29
CA THR A 104 -0.63 8.74 15.45
C THR A 104 0.17 8.99 16.72
N SER A 105 -0.19 10.04 17.47
CA SER A 105 0.46 10.36 18.75
C SER A 105 0.06 9.41 19.87
N GLU A 106 -1.15 8.84 19.81
CA GLU A 106 -1.71 7.96 20.83
C GLU A 106 -2.34 6.71 20.18
N PRO A 107 -1.58 5.59 20.08
CA PRO A 107 -2.00 4.39 19.35
C PRO A 107 -3.35 3.81 19.79
N TYR A 108 -3.71 3.95 21.07
CA TYR A 108 -4.97 3.43 21.58
C TYR A 108 -6.20 4.19 21.06
N HIS A 109 -6.06 5.46 20.66
CA HIS A 109 -7.15 6.22 20.05
C HIS A 109 -7.50 5.73 18.65
N SER A 110 -6.58 5.03 17.97
CA SER A 110 -6.83 4.41 16.68
C SER A 110 -7.64 3.10 16.78
N VAL A 111 -7.78 2.51 17.98
CA VAL A 111 -8.43 1.20 18.17
C VAL A 111 -9.88 1.16 17.68
N PRO A 112 -10.76 2.13 18.03
CA PRO A 112 -12.15 2.12 17.55
C PRO A 112 -12.22 2.27 16.02
N ALA A 113 -11.48 3.21 15.45
CA ALA A 113 -11.47 3.46 14.00
C ALA A 113 -10.96 2.25 13.22
N CYS A 114 -9.89 1.61 13.68
CA CYS A 114 -9.37 0.43 13.03
C CYS A 114 -10.29 -0.81 13.20
N ARG A 115 -11.16 -0.84 14.23
CA ARG A 115 -12.20 -1.87 14.40
C ARG A 115 -13.29 -1.73 13.36
N GLU A 116 -13.84 -0.53 13.28
CA GLU A 116 -14.84 -0.19 12.28
C GLU A 116 -14.30 -0.48 10.88
N TYR A 117 -13.07 -0.03 10.60
CA TYR A 117 -12.41 -0.28 9.33
C TYR A 117 -12.27 -1.77 8.98
N CYS A 118 -11.77 -2.60 9.90
CA CYS A 118 -11.64 -4.03 9.66
C CYS A 118 -13.00 -4.71 9.47
N ASN A 119 -14.03 -4.31 10.24
CA ASN A 119 -15.38 -4.85 10.10
C ASN A 119 -16.02 -4.47 8.75
N GLU A 120 -15.91 -3.21 8.34
CA GLU A 120 -16.39 -2.74 7.05
C GLU A 120 -15.72 -3.49 5.90
N LEU A 121 -14.41 -3.70 5.98
CA LEU A 121 -13.70 -4.41 4.93
C LEU A 121 -14.04 -5.91 4.92
N ALA A 122 -14.23 -6.53 6.09
CA ALA A 122 -14.61 -7.94 6.20
C ALA A 122 -16.03 -8.22 5.68
N THR A 123 -16.99 -7.33 5.91
CA THR A 123 -18.38 -7.51 5.42
C THR A 123 -18.48 -7.48 3.89
N VAL A 124 -17.52 -6.85 3.19
CA VAL A 124 -17.40 -6.94 1.73
C VAL A 124 -17.16 -8.39 1.26
N GLN A 125 -16.50 -9.22 2.07
CA GLN A 125 -16.31 -10.65 1.75
C GLN A 125 -17.61 -11.44 1.93
N GLU A 126 -18.35 -11.18 3.01
CA GLU A 126 -19.61 -11.88 3.30
C GLU A 126 -20.62 -11.65 2.18
N GLN A 127 -20.76 -10.41 1.71
CA GLN A 127 -21.63 -10.08 0.57
C GLN A 127 -21.19 -10.68 -0.78
N ARG A 128 -19.94 -11.14 -0.91
CA ARG A 128 -19.47 -11.81 -2.14
C ARG A 128 -19.69 -13.33 -2.12
N ASN A 129 -19.88 -13.90 -0.93
CA ASN A 129 -20.01 -15.35 -0.74
C ASN A 129 -21.46 -15.82 -0.55
N ASP A 130 -22.40 -14.89 -0.37
CA ASP A 130 -23.86 -15.10 -0.38
C ASP A 130 -24.46 -14.95 -1.78
#